data_AF-L9XUK1-F1
#
_entry.id   AF-L9XUK1-F1
#
_cell.length_a   1.000
_cell.length_b   1.000
_cell.length_c   1.000
_cell.angle_alpha   90.00
_cell.angle_beta   90.00
_cell.angle_gamma   90.00
#
_symmetry.space_group_name_H-M   'P 1'
#
loop_
_entity.id
_entity.type
_entity.pdbx_description
1 polymer ?
#
loop_
_entity_poly.entity_id
_entity_poly.type
_entity_poly.pdbx_seq_one_letter_code
_entity_poly.pdbx_strand_id
1 'polypeptide(L)' 'MTFDPPVTCPVCEEVLELDRDLEDHLIGKHTQREVARYVVSQQERAEIEPVGEAATPNYSSH' A
#
# COMPACT_ATOMS: atom_id res chain seq x y z
N MET A 1 13.29 -9.70 21.43
CA MET A 1 12.80 -10.49 20.29
C MET A 1 11.80 -9.59 19.58
N THR A 2 12.14 -9.13 18.38
CA THR A 2 11.22 -8.36 17.54
C THR A 2 10.44 -9.40 16.75
N PHE A 3 9.16 -9.56 17.07
CA PHE A 3 8.25 -10.32 16.24
C PHE A 3 7.71 -9.33 15.22
N ASP A 4 8.09 -9.49 13.95
CA ASP A 4 7.48 -8.71 12.88
C ASP A 4 5.98 -9.01 12.86
N PRO A 5 5.11 -8.00 12.79
CA PRO A 5 3.68 -8.25 12.81
C PRO A 5 3.27 -9.10 11.60
N PRO A 6 2.25 -9.96 11.74
CA PRO A 6 1.75 -10.76 10.62
C PRO A 6 1.35 -9.82 9.48
N VAL A 7 1.86 -10.11 8.29
CA VAL A 7 1.61 -9.31 7.08
C VAL A 7 0.30 -9.74 6.46
N THR A 8 -0.56 -8.81 6.06
CA THR A 8 -1.77 -9.14 5.30
C THR A 8 -1.47 -9.07 3.80
N CYS A 9 -1.81 -10.12 3.05
CA CYS A 9 -1.73 -10.12 1.60
C CYS A 9 -2.71 -9.08 1.04
N PRO A 10 -2.26 -8.08 0.26
CA PRO A 10 -3.17 -7.05 -0.21
C PRO A 10 -3.98 -7.47 -1.45
N VAL A 11 -3.71 -8.65 -2.02
CA VAL A 11 -4.42 -9.18 -3.19
C VAL A 11 -5.65 -10.00 -2.78
N CYS A 12 -5.55 -10.81 -1.72
CA CYS A 12 -6.63 -11.67 -1.22
C CYS A 12 -7.02 -11.44 0.24
N GLU A 13 -6.40 -10.47 0.92
CA GLU A 13 -6.67 -10.13 2.32
C GLU A 13 -6.38 -11.28 3.31
N GLU A 14 -5.66 -12.31 2.89
CA GLU A 14 -5.18 -13.40 3.75
C GLU A 14 -4.09 -12.89 4.70
N VAL A 15 -4.23 -13.17 6.00
CA VAL A 15 -3.20 -12.87 7.00
C VAL A 15 -2.12 -13.95 6.92
N LEU A 16 -0.90 -13.56 6.60
CA LEU A 16 0.24 -14.46 6.57
C LEU A 16 0.68 -14.81 7.99
N GLU A 17 1.06 -16.06 8.17
CA GLU A 17 1.70 -16.54 9.38
C GLU A 17 3.06 -15.85 9.57
N LEU A 18 3.51 -15.76 10.82
CA LEU A 18 4.71 -15.01 11.23
C LEU A 18 5.99 -15.45 10.50
N ASP A 19 6.08 -16.72 10.14
CA ASP A 19 7.21 -17.35 9.44
C ASP A 19 7.02 -17.38 7.91
N ARG A 20 5.96 -16.77 7.37
CA ARG A 20 5.68 -16.78 5.92
C ARG A 20 5.92 -15.42 5.29
N ASP A 21 6.84 -15.39 4.34
CA ASP A 21 7.12 -14.21 3.53
C ASP A 21 5.98 -13.87 2.56
N LEU A 22 5.71 -12.58 2.41
CA LEU A 22 4.73 -12.08 1.43
C LEU A 22 5.12 -12.46 0.00
N GLU A 23 6.41 -12.42 -0.32
CA GLU A 23 6.92 -12.78 -1.65
C GLU A 23 6.60 -14.23 -2.01
N ASP A 24 6.89 -15.18 -1.12
CA ASP A 24 6.60 -16.61 -1.32
C ASP A 24 5.09 -16.85 -1.52
N HIS A 25 4.25 -16.21 -0.70
CA HIS A 25 2.81 -16.28 -0.86
C HIS A 25 2.35 -15.74 -2.23
N LEU A 26 2.88 -14.59 -2.68
CA LEU A 26 2.52 -14.01 -3.97
C LEU A 26 2.90 -14.93 -5.13
N ILE A 27 4.08 -15.55 -5.09
CA ILE A 27 4.55 -16.47 -6.14
C ILE A 27 3.75 -17.78 -6.11
N GLY A 28 3.43 -18.30 -4.92
CA GLY A 28 2.78 -19.60 -4.75
C GLY A 28 1.25 -19.60 -4.88
N LYS A 29 0.59 -18.46 -4.62
CA LYS A 29 -0.88 -18.35 -4.60
C LYS A 29 -1.47 -17.49 -5.70
N HIS A 30 -0.70 -16.55 -6.25
CA HIS A 30 -1.22 -15.57 -7.21
C HIS A 30 -0.51 -15.66 -8.55
N THR A 31 -1.21 -15.30 -9.61
CA THR A 31 -0.59 -15.12 -10.91
C THR A 31 0.06 -13.74 -11.02
N GLN A 32 1.09 -13.62 -11.87
CA GLN A 32 1.71 -12.33 -12.18
C GLN A 32 0.69 -11.27 -12.64
N ARG A 33 -0.38 -11.70 -13.32
CA ARG A 33 -1.45 -10.80 -13.78
C ARG A 33 -2.27 -10.22 -12.61
N GLU A 34 -2.56 -11.02 -11.59
CA GLU A 34 -3.29 -10.57 -10.40
C GLU A 34 -2.45 -9.57 -9.60
N VAL A 35 -1.16 -9.86 -9.42
CA VAL A 35 -0.22 -8.96 -8.77
C VAL A 35 -0.07 -7.65 -9.56
N ALA A 36 0.10 -7.73 -10.88
CA ALA A 36 0.22 -6.54 -11.73
C ALA A 36 -1.03 -5.66 -11.67
N ARG A 37 -2.23 -6.25 -11.68
CA ARG A 37 -3.49 -5.51 -11.55
C ARG A 37 -3.54 -4.75 -10.23
N TYR A 38 -3.16 -5.40 -9.13
CA TYR A 38 -3.12 -4.75 -7.82
C TYR A 38 -2.15 -3.56 -7.80
N VAL A 39 -0.93 -3.72 -8.33
CA VAL A 39 0.09 -2.65 -8.37
C VAL A 39 -0.42 -1.43 -9.15
N VAL A 40 -1.05 -1.65 -10.30
CA VAL A 40 -1.64 -0.57 -11.11
C VAL A 40 -2.74 0.16 -10.33
N SER A 41 -3.67 -0.58 -9.72
CA SER A 41 -4.76 0.03 -8.93
C SER A 41 -4.26 0.82 -7.72
N GLN A 42 -3.11 0.47 -7.14
CA GLN A 42 -2.50 1.25 -6.06
C GLN A 42 -1.84 2.54 -6.56
N GLN A 43 -1.22 2.52 -7.75
CA GLN A 43 -0.68 3.73 -8.36
C GLN A 43 -1.79 4.73 -8.68
N GLU A 44 -2.89 4.28 -9.29
CA GLU A 44 -4.04 5.14 -9.57
C GLU A 44 -4.59 5.81 -8.29
N ARG A 45 -4.57 5.10 -7.15
CA ARG A 45 -5.01 5.65 -5.85
C ARG A 45 -4.00 6.63 -5.24
N ALA A 46 -2.70 6.39 -5.43
CA ALA A 46 -1.65 7.28 -4.93
C ALA A 46 -1.59 8.61 -5.70
N GLU A 47 -2.04 8.61 -6.96
CA GLU A 47 -2.10 9.82 -7.81
C GLU A 47 -3.29 10.74 -7.47
N ILE A 48 -4.21 10.31 -6.57
CA ILE A 48 -5.40 11.07 -6.13
C ILE A 48 -5.23 11.60 -4.69
N GLU A 49 -3.99 11.85 -4.25
CA GLU A 49 -3.75 12.68 -3.07
C GLU A 49 -3.51 14.14 -3.52
N PRO A 50 -4.54 14.99 -3.64
CA PRO A 50 -4.30 16.42 -3.70
C PRO A 50 -3.78 16.82 -2.32
N VAL A 51 -2.51 17.19 -2.26
CA VAL A 51 -1.96 18.01 -1.19
C VAL A 51 -2.67 19.36 -1.17
N GLY A 52 -3.90 19.39 -0.65
CA GLY A 52 -4.45 20.54 0.09
C GLY A 52 -4.37 20.12 1.56
N GLU A 53 -3.91 20.93 2.51
CA GLU A 53 -4.17 22.35 2.65
C GLU A 53 -3.25 22.84 3.78
N ALA A 54 -2.25 23.66 3.46
CA ALA A 54 -1.63 24.55 4.44
C ALA A 54 -1.95 25.97 3.98
N ALA A 55 -3.08 26.46 4.49
CA ALA A 55 -3.58 27.80 4.27
C ALA A 55 -2.45 28.83 4.43
N THR A 56 -2.22 29.63 3.39
CA THR A 56 -1.59 30.93 3.55
C THR A 56 -2.68 31.95 3.84
N PRO A 57 -2.76 32.54 5.05
CA PRO A 57 -3.32 33.87 5.16
C PRO A 57 -2.21 34.84 4.78
N ASN A 58 -2.26 35.27 3.52
CA ASN A 58 -1.78 36.59 3.14
C ASN A 58 -2.50 37.62 4.03
N TYR A 59 -1.79 38.24 4.97
CA TYR A 59 -2.17 39.57 5.43
C TYR A 59 -1.18 40.56 4.81
N SER A 60 -1.76 41.47 4.03
CA SER A 60 -1.06 42.49 3.28
C SER A 60 -0.49 43.58 4.20
N SER A 61 0.55 44.23 3.67
CA SER A 61 1.16 45.50 4.06
C SER A 61 0.35 46.44 4.96
N HIS A 62 1.02 46.96 5.99
CA HIS A 62 0.99 48.38 6.34
C HIS A 62 2.29 48.79 7.04
#